data_AF-A0A8I1SCP3-F1
#
_entry.id   AF-A0A8I1SCP3-F1
#
_cell.length_a   1.000
_cell.length_b   1.000
_cell.length_c   1.000
_cell.angle_alpha   90.00
_cell.angle_beta   90.00
_cell.angle_gamma   90.00
#
_symmetry.space_group_name_H-M   'P 1'
#
loop_
_entity.id
_entity.type
_entity.pdbx_description
1 polymer ?
#
loop_
_entity_poly.entity_id
_entity_poly.type
_entity_poly.pdbx_seq_one_letter_code
_entity_poly.pdbx_strand_id
1 'polypeptide(L)'
;MDTMSAVEMARRAGVSLPTAHAMLDREGVARTGRGIERRVPRDVAERVIEKRVPGYRPTEIRVLAALSVSPLGLSSVRRVAEIAGISTTTASSALTRLVDTGLVQRKARRSIRAGRVVAETVYALNMRSENWPAVKSAVRGIWLHDHPVAEAKRVPQQFWHLFWNATPATLRVSGDGAYIARRMLNSSSMAAAQWALEHISPTDLRAAVAGRGADERTRALVRNWIARQGSS
;
A
#
# COMPACT_ATOMS: atom_id res chain seq x y z
N MET A 1 -22.57 26.95 -22.01
CA MET A 1 -21.96 25.78 -21.34
C MET A 1 -22.15 25.95 -19.85
N ASP A 2 -22.75 24.97 -19.17
CA ASP A 2 -22.91 25.00 -17.72
C ASP A 2 -21.54 24.82 -17.06
N THR A 3 -21.16 25.78 -16.23
CA THR A 3 -19.84 25.83 -15.60
C THR A 3 -19.99 26.05 -14.10
N MET A 4 -19.12 25.38 -13.33
CA MET A 4 -18.99 25.54 -11.89
C MET A 4 -17.71 26.31 -11.60
N SER A 5 -17.74 27.20 -10.61
CA SER A 5 -16.51 27.86 -10.18
C SER A 5 -15.69 26.99 -9.23
N ALA A 6 -14.37 27.19 -9.18
CA ALA A 6 -13.51 26.48 -8.24
C ALA A 6 -13.89 26.76 -6.77
N VAL A 7 -14.49 27.91 -6.47
CA VAL A 7 -15.01 28.25 -5.13
C VAL A 7 -16.27 27.44 -4.83
N GLU A 8 -17.21 27.37 -5.77
CA GLU A 8 -18.42 26.55 -5.63
C GLU A 8 -18.06 25.07 -5.49
N MET A 9 -17.12 24.59 -6.31
CA MET A 9 -16.57 23.25 -6.23
C MET A 9 -15.91 22.99 -4.88
N ALA A 10 -15.08 23.92 -4.37
CA ALA A 10 -14.43 23.79 -3.07
C ALA A 10 -15.47 23.63 -1.95
N ARG A 11 -16.55 24.42 -2.00
CA ARG A 11 -17.65 24.36 -1.03
C ARG A 11 -18.40 23.03 -1.12
N ARG A 12 -18.85 22.62 -2.31
CA ARG A 12 -19.56 21.33 -2.51
C ARG A 12 -18.69 20.15 -2.12
N ALA A 13 -17.39 20.23 -2.39
CA ALA A 13 -16.43 19.20 -2.03
C ALA A 13 -15.94 19.30 -0.58
N GLY A 14 -16.37 20.28 0.22
CA GLY A 14 -15.94 20.47 1.60
C GLY A 14 -14.42 20.62 1.78
N VAL A 15 -13.73 21.35 0.90
CA VAL A 15 -12.28 21.61 1.00
C VAL A 15 -11.92 23.09 0.84
N SER A 16 -10.67 23.41 1.17
CA SER A 16 -10.10 24.71 0.87
C SER A 16 -9.96 24.94 -0.65
N LEU A 17 -10.06 26.21 -1.06
CA LEU A 17 -9.90 26.63 -2.44
C LEU A 17 -8.56 26.15 -3.06
N PRO A 18 -7.39 26.23 -2.38
CA PRO A 18 -6.15 25.67 -2.91
C PRO A 18 -6.23 24.17 -3.20
N THR A 19 -6.97 23.40 -2.39
CA THR A 19 -7.17 21.97 -2.61
C THR A 19 -8.03 21.74 -3.86
N ALA A 20 -9.09 22.52 -4.07
CA ALA A 20 -9.89 22.44 -5.28
C ALA A 20 -9.07 22.75 -6.53
N HIS A 21 -8.19 23.77 -6.50
CA HIS A 21 -7.27 24.03 -7.61
C HIS A 21 -6.33 22.84 -7.89
N ALA A 22 -5.72 22.26 -6.85
CA ALA A 22 -4.86 21.10 -7.00
C ALA A 22 -5.62 19.85 -7.53
N MET A 23 -6.91 19.72 -7.23
CA MET A 23 -7.75 18.64 -7.78
C MET A 23 -7.98 18.84 -9.28
N LEU A 24 -8.33 20.06 -9.69
CA LEU A 24 -8.51 20.41 -11.10
C LEU A 24 -7.22 20.26 -11.91
N ASP A 25 -6.07 20.61 -11.32
CA ASP A 25 -4.76 20.45 -11.98
C ASP A 25 -4.45 18.99 -12.31
N ARG A 26 -4.85 18.03 -11.46
CA ARG A 26 -4.65 16.59 -11.71
C ARG A 26 -5.53 16.05 -12.83
N GLU A 27 -6.65 16.71 -13.11
CA GLU A 27 -7.58 16.34 -14.19
C GLU A 27 -7.24 17.09 -15.48
N GLY A 28 -6.05 17.71 -15.55
CA GLY A 28 -5.57 18.41 -16.74
C GLY A 28 -6.32 19.69 -17.07
N VAL A 29 -7.13 20.20 -16.14
CA VAL A 29 -7.88 21.44 -16.35
C VAL A 29 -6.89 22.60 -16.39
N ALA A 30 -7.00 23.49 -17.38
CA ALA A 30 -6.15 24.67 -17.44
C ALA A 30 -6.38 25.60 -16.23
N ARG A 31 -5.31 26.29 -15.80
CA ARG A 31 -5.43 27.38 -14.83
C ARG A 31 -5.91 28.64 -15.56
N THR A 32 -6.76 29.41 -14.90
CA THR A 32 -7.09 30.78 -15.31
C THR A 32 -6.01 31.75 -14.83
N GLY A 33 -5.89 32.90 -15.50
CA GLY A 33 -4.95 33.95 -15.14
C GLY A 33 -5.14 34.47 -13.70
N ARG A 34 -4.12 35.17 -13.18
CA ARG A 34 -4.14 35.73 -11.83
C ARG A 34 -5.34 36.67 -11.66
N GLY A 35 -6.10 36.50 -10.58
CA GLY A 35 -7.30 37.30 -10.28
C GLY A 35 -8.57 36.89 -11.02
N ILE A 36 -8.50 35.89 -11.91
CA ILE A 36 -9.65 35.39 -12.66
C ILE A 36 -10.17 34.11 -12.01
N GLU A 37 -11.44 34.11 -11.64
CA GLU A 37 -12.12 32.93 -11.08
C GLU A 37 -12.01 31.75 -12.05
N ARG A 38 -11.46 30.63 -11.59
CA ARG A 38 -11.32 29.42 -12.39
C ARG A 38 -12.69 28.77 -12.55
N ARG A 39 -13.21 28.75 -13.78
CA ARG A 39 -14.45 28.07 -14.14
C ARG A 39 -14.17 26.80 -14.89
N VAL A 40 -14.94 25.77 -14.59
CA VAL A 40 -14.82 24.43 -15.14
C VAL A 40 -16.17 23.92 -15.60
N PRO A 41 -16.22 23.10 -16.67
CA PRO A 41 -17.45 22.38 -17.04
C PRO A 41 -18.04 21.65 -15.83
N ARG A 42 -19.36 21.79 -15.62
CA ARG A 42 -20.03 21.24 -14.42
C ARG A 42 -19.85 19.73 -14.31
N ASP A 43 -19.89 19.00 -15.42
CA ASP A 43 -19.70 17.55 -15.47
C ASP A 43 -18.30 17.11 -15.01
N VAL A 44 -17.26 17.88 -15.36
CA VAL A 44 -15.89 17.65 -14.88
C VAL A 44 -15.82 17.92 -13.38
N ALA A 45 -16.38 19.04 -12.91
CA ALA A 45 -16.39 19.37 -11.49
C ALA A 45 -17.12 18.31 -10.66
N GLU A 46 -18.29 17.85 -11.10
CA GLU A 46 -19.09 16.84 -10.42
C GLU A 46 -18.40 15.48 -10.39
N ARG A 47 -17.83 15.02 -11.50
CA ARG A 47 -17.01 13.80 -11.54
C ARG A 47 -15.80 13.85 -10.60
N VAL A 48 -15.19 15.03 -10.42
CA VAL A 48 -14.08 15.21 -9.47
C VAL A 48 -14.56 15.21 -8.02
N ILE A 49 -15.76 15.74 -7.76
CA ILE A 49 -16.41 15.70 -6.45
C ILE A 49 -16.83 14.27 -6.10
N GLU A 50 -17.44 13.53 -7.02
CA GLU A 50 -17.93 12.16 -6.82
C GLU A 50 -16.82 11.16 -6.52
N LYS A 51 -15.59 11.39 -7.01
CA LYS A 51 -14.41 10.57 -6.67
C LYS A 51 -13.98 10.72 -5.20
N ARG A 52 -14.56 11.62 -4.41
CA ARG A 52 -14.24 11.79 -2.98
C ARG A 52 -15.06 10.88 -2.10
N VAL A 53 -14.46 10.53 -0.97
CA VAL A 53 -15.22 10.08 0.21
C VAL A 53 -15.46 11.30 1.10
N PRO A 54 -16.73 11.68 1.35
CA PRO A 54 -17.05 12.76 2.27
C PRO A 54 -16.40 12.54 3.64
N GLY A 55 -15.88 13.60 4.25
CA GLY A 55 -15.19 13.54 5.54
C GLY A 55 -13.72 13.10 5.49
N TYR A 56 -13.21 12.62 4.34
CA TYR A 56 -11.83 12.14 4.20
C TYR A 56 -11.04 12.91 3.14
N ARG A 57 -9.77 13.16 3.46
CA ARG A 57 -8.80 13.76 2.55
C ARG A 57 -8.25 12.71 1.60
N PRO A 58 -7.90 13.08 0.35
CA PRO A 58 -7.25 12.15 -0.60
C PRO A 58 -5.98 11.48 -0.04
N THR A 59 -5.22 12.21 0.79
CA THR A 59 -4.01 11.69 1.45
C THR A 59 -4.31 10.64 2.51
N GLU A 60 -5.44 10.75 3.20
CA GLU A 60 -5.90 9.75 4.17
C GLU A 60 -6.28 8.45 3.45
N ILE A 61 -7.01 8.55 2.33
CA ILE A 61 -7.34 7.39 1.49
C ILE A 61 -6.08 6.70 0.96
N ARG A 62 -5.05 7.45 0.55
CA ARG A 62 -3.75 6.88 0.14
C ARG A 62 -3.03 6.17 1.28
N VAL A 63 -3.06 6.71 2.49
CA VAL A 63 -2.49 6.04 3.69
C VAL A 63 -3.25 4.75 4.01
N LEU A 64 -4.58 4.77 3.92
CA LEU A 64 -5.39 3.56 4.09
C LEU A 64 -5.09 2.51 3.00
N ALA A 65 -4.88 2.94 1.76
CA ALA A 65 -4.43 2.05 0.68
C ALA A 65 -3.06 1.44 0.96
N ALA A 66 -2.07 2.24 1.41
CA ALA A 66 -0.75 1.76 1.79
C ALA A 66 -0.80 0.72 2.93
N LEU A 67 -1.68 0.94 3.91
CA LEU A 67 -1.89 -0.02 5.01
C LEU A 67 -2.68 -1.27 4.56
N SER A 68 -3.58 -1.14 3.58
CA SER A 68 -4.36 -2.27 3.05
C SER A 68 -3.51 -3.31 2.34
N VAL A 69 -2.41 -2.87 1.71
CA VAL A 69 -1.42 -3.76 1.08
C VAL A 69 -0.35 -4.25 2.06
N SER A 70 -0.40 -3.80 3.32
CA SER A 70 0.56 -4.13 4.38
C SER A 70 -0.14 -4.88 5.52
N PRO A 71 -0.49 -6.17 5.35
CA PRO A 71 -1.36 -6.90 6.28
C PRO A 71 -0.78 -7.02 7.70
N LEU A 72 0.54 -6.93 7.83
CA LEU A 72 1.26 -6.98 9.11
C LEU A 72 1.40 -5.61 9.79
N GLY A 73 0.86 -4.55 9.19
CA GLY A 73 1.04 -3.17 9.59
C GLY A 73 2.42 -2.61 9.24
N LEU A 74 2.58 -1.31 9.46
CA LEU A 74 3.82 -0.58 9.21
C LEU A 74 4.26 0.11 10.50
N SER A 75 5.50 -0.12 10.94
CA SER A 75 6.04 0.50 12.16
C SER A 75 6.60 1.90 11.96
N SER A 76 6.84 2.28 10.71
CA SER A 76 7.48 3.55 10.37
C SER A 76 6.53 4.43 9.55
N VAL A 77 6.32 5.66 10.03
CA VAL A 77 5.60 6.71 9.29
C VAL A 77 6.29 7.00 7.96
N ARG A 78 7.63 6.92 7.92
CA ARG A 78 8.39 7.07 6.69
C ARG A 78 8.05 5.98 5.67
N ARG A 79 7.93 4.73 6.12
CA ARG A 79 7.55 3.63 5.23
C ARG A 79 6.11 3.77 4.72
N VAL A 80 5.20 4.26 5.56
CA VAL A 80 3.82 4.62 5.15
C VAL A 80 3.86 5.69 4.06
N ALA A 81 4.64 6.76 4.28
CA ALA A 81 4.77 7.88 3.36
C ALA A 81 5.33 7.44 1.99
N GLU A 82 6.38 6.61 2.02
CA GLU A 82 6.97 5.99 0.83
C GLU A 82 5.88 5.23 0.05
N ILE A 83 5.26 4.21 0.64
CA ILE A 83 4.26 3.37 -0.04
C ILE A 83 3.07 4.20 -0.54
N ALA A 84 2.60 5.18 0.23
CA ALA A 84 1.49 6.06 -0.15
C ALA A 84 1.87 7.14 -1.19
N GLY A 85 3.16 7.31 -1.50
CA GLY A 85 3.65 8.34 -2.42
C GLY A 85 3.36 9.77 -1.95
N ILE A 86 3.59 10.04 -0.65
CA ILE A 86 3.36 11.35 -0.02
C ILE A 86 4.54 11.71 0.91
N SER A 87 4.60 12.97 1.38
CA SER A 87 5.62 13.37 2.36
C SER A 87 5.41 12.73 3.73
N THR A 88 6.50 12.56 4.48
CA THR A 88 6.48 12.06 5.87
C THR A 88 5.60 12.88 6.80
N THR A 89 5.61 14.21 6.68
CA THR A 89 4.76 15.11 7.48
C THR A 89 3.28 14.94 7.17
N THR A 90 2.94 14.73 5.89
CA THR A 90 1.56 14.46 5.44
C THR A 90 1.11 13.10 5.95
N ALA A 91 1.94 12.07 5.83
CA ALA A 91 1.64 10.72 6.33
C ALA A 91 1.45 10.73 7.85
N SER A 92 2.30 11.44 8.60
CA SER A 92 2.16 11.59 10.05
C SER A 92 0.82 12.20 10.43
N SER A 93 0.46 13.33 9.80
CA SER A 93 -0.80 14.04 10.07
C SER A 93 -2.02 13.19 9.71
N ALA A 94 -1.98 12.47 8.59
CA ALA A 94 -3.04 11.57 8.17
C ALA A 94 -3.18 10.36 9.11
N LEU A 95 -2.07 9.75 9.55
CA LEU A 95 -2.09 8.65 10.51
C LEU A 95 -2.71 9.06 11.85
N THR A 96 -2.39 10.24 12.37
CA THR A 96 -3.02 10.76 13.60
C THR A 96 -4.54 10.82 13.45
N ARG A 97 -5.05 11.48 12.40
CA ARG A 97 -6.51 11.59 12.17
C ARG A 97 -7.18 10.25 11.92
N LEU A 98 -6.51 9.34 11.23
CA LEU A 98 -7.03 7.99 10.96
C LEU A 98 -7.05 7.10 12.21
N VAL A 99 -6.14 7.34 13.16
CA VAL A 99 -6.17 6.72 14.48
C VAL A 99 -7.32 7.29 15.30
N ASP A 100 -7.49 8.61 15.31
CA ASP A 100 -8.57 9.28 16.05
C ASP A 100 -9.97 8.86 15.54
N THR A 101 -10.12 8.62 14.23
CA THR A 101 -11.38 8.15 13.62
C THR A 101 -11.55 6.63 13.70
N GLY A 102 -10.59 5.90 14.28
CA GLY A 102 -10.65 4.45 14.47
C GLY A 102 -10.44 3.61 13.22
N LEU A 103 -10.13 4.20 12.06
CA LEU A 103 -9.83 3.50 10.81
C LEU A 103 -8.43 2.86 10.81
N VAL A 104 -7.52 3.39 11.63
CA VAL A 104 -6.19 2.85 11.87
C VAL A 104 -6.03 2.58 13.36
N GLN A 105 -5.35 1.50 13.70
CA GLN A 105 -5.07 1.11 15.08
C GLN A 105 -3.56 0.97 15.28
N ARG A 106 -3.08 1.40 16.44
CA ARG A 106 -1.70 1.16 16.89
C ARG A 106 -1.68 -0.17 17.63
N LYS A 107 -0.95 -1.16 17.12
CA LYS A 107 -0.78 -2.47 17.77
C LYS A 107 0.64 -2.64 18.26
N ALA A 108 0.80 -3.13 19.48
CA ALA A 108 2.08 -3.65 19.92
C ALA A 108 2.35 -4.97 19.17
N ARG A 109 3.52 -5.06 18.53
CA ARG A 109 3.99 -6.25 17.84
C ARG A 109 5.38 -6.57 18.34
N ARG A 110 5.64 -7.86 18.56
CA ARG A 110 6.98 -8.34 18.86
C ARG A 110 7.71 -8.57 17.54
N SER A 111 8.83 -7.89 17.33
CA SER A 111 9.75 -8.11 16.21
C SER A 111 11.10 -8.60 16.75
N ILE A 112 11.81 -9.42 15.97
CA ILE A 112 13.16 -9.88 16.35
C ILE A 112 14.16 -8.98 15.66
N ARG A 113 15.00 -8.29 16.45
CA ARG A 113 16.06 -7.42 15.94
C ARG A 113 17.36 -7.75 16.65
N ALA A 114 18.41 -8.06 15.89
CA ALA A 114 19.72 -8.46 16.43
C ALA A 114 19.63 -9.55 17.52
N GLY A 115 18.79 -10.57 17.29
CA GLY A 115 18.59 -11.68 18.23
C GLY A 115 17.75 -11.36 19.47
N ARG A 116 17.22 -10.14 19.61
CA ARG A 116 16.36 -9.74 20.73
C ARG A 116 14.92 -9.52 20.29
N VAL A 117 13.98 -9.95 21.13
CA VAL A 117 12.55 -9.65 20.94
C VAL A 117 12.31 -8.21 21.41
N VAL A 118 11.93 -7.34 20.47
CA VAL A 118 11.62 -5.93 20.72
C VAL A 118 10.12 -5.72 20.53
N ALA A 119 9.49 -5.03 21.48
CA ALA A 119 8.13 -4.55 21.29
C ALA A 119 8.16 -3.29 20.41
N GLU A 120 7.47 -3.34 19.28
CA GLU A 120 7.38 -2.27 18.31
C GLU A 120 5.91 -1.92 18.06
N THR A 121 5.60 -0.63 17.97
CA THR A 121 4.24 -0.20 17.62
C THR A 121 4.10 -0.18 16.11
N VAL A 122 3.11 -0.91 15.58
CA VAL A 122 2.76 -0.90 14.16
C VAL A 122 1.42 -0.19 13.96
N TYR A 123 1.33 0.62 12.91
CA TYR A 123 0.07 1.11 12.37
C TYR A 123 -0.54 0.02 11.52
N ALA A 124 -1.75 -0.41 11.87
CA ALA A 124 -2.49 -1.42 11.12
C ALA A 124 -3.87 -0.88 10.75
N LEU A 125 -4.35 -1.28 9.57
CA LEU A 125 -5.71 -0.97 9.15
C LEU A 125 -6.72 -1.62 10.13
N ASN A 126 -7.77 -0.88 10.48
CA ASN A 126 -8.88 -1.40 11.25
C ASN A 126 -10.10 -1.62 10.35
N MET A 127 -10.13 -2.77 9.68
CA MET A 127 -11.25 -3.14 8.79
C MET A 127 -12.56 -3.41 9.54
N ARG A 128 -12.53 -3.46 10.88
CA ARG A 128 -13.72 -3.62 11.73
C ARG A 128 -14.33 -2.28 12.17
N SER A 129 -13.70 -1.16 11.82
CA SER A 129 -14.25 0.16 12.09
C SER A 129 -15.60 0.35 11.38
N GLU A 130 -16.56 0.99 12.06
CA GLU A 130 -17.85 1.37 11.48
C GLU A 130 -17.70 2.28 10.26
N ASN A 131 -16.62 3.04 10.19
CA ASN A 131 -16.30 3.94 9.08
C ASN A 131 -15.66 3.23 7.88
N TRP A 132 -15.23 1.97 8.03
CA TRP A 132 -14.52 1.23 6.97
C TRP A 132 -15.35 1.05 5.68
N PRO A 133 -16.65 0.71 5.73
CA PRO A 133 -17.48 0.59 4.52
C PRO A 133 -17.49 1.84 3.64
N ALA A 134 -17.47 3.03 4.25
CA ALA A 134 -17.51 4.31 3.52
C ALA A 134 -16.25 4.56 2.68
N VAL A 135 -15.09 4.10 3.15
CA VAL A 135 -13.78 4.33 2.49
C VAL A 135 -13.32 3.15 1.64
N LYS A 136 -13.86 1.94 1.86
CA LYS A 136 -13.37 0.69 1.25
C LYS A 136 -13.27 0.75 -0.27
N SER A 137 -14.29 1.25 -0.97
CA SER A 137 -14.28 1.32 -2.44
C SER A 137 -13.24 2.30 -2.95
N ALA A 138 -13.11 3.47 -2.32
CA ALA A 138 -12.11 4.46 -2.67
C ALA A 138 -10.68 3.93 -2.44
N VAL A 139 -10.46 3.21 -1.33
CA VAL A 139 -9.17 2.57 -1.03
C VAL A 139 -8.78 1.56 -2.12
N ARG A 140 -9.72 0.73 -2.60
CA ARG A 140 -9.46 -0.25 -3.68
C ARG A 140 -9.15 0.41 -5.02
N GLY A 141 -9.65 1.62 -5.26
CA GLY A 141 -9.41 2.39 -6.49
C GLY A 141 -8.08 3.15 -6.50
N ILE A 142 -7.33 3.19 -5.38
CA ILE A 142 -6.03 3.87 -5.35
C ILE A 142 -4.97 3.00 -6.01
N TRP A 143 -4.35 3.56 -7.04
CA TRP A 143 -3.08 3.07 -7.55
C TRP A 143 -1.93 3.59 -6.66
N LEU A 144 -1.24 2.67 -5.99
CA LEU A 144 -0.04 2.96 -5.21
C LEU A 144 1.17 2.92 -6.16
N HIS A 145 2.16 3.77 -5.90
CA HIS A 145 3.37 3.75 -6.71
C HIS A 145 4.10 2.44 -6.48
N ASP A 146 4.45 1.74 -7.55
CA ASP A 146 5.40 0.63 -7.46
C ASP A 146 6.74 1.22 -7.04
N HIS A 147 7.16 0.89 -5.83
CA HIS A 147 8.54 1.11 -5.44
C HIS A 147 9.37 -0.02 -6.01
N PRO A 148 10.49 0.29 -6.69
CA PRO A 148 11.45 -0.75 -7.02
C PRO A 148 11.87 -1.42 -5.71
N VAL A 149 11.43 -2.66 -5.51
CA VAL A 149 11.90 -3.48 -4.41
C VAL A 149 13.39 -3.65 -4.66
N ALA A 150 14.22 -3.17 -3.72
CA ALA A 150 15.66 -3.33 -3.84
C ALA A 150 15.96 -4.82 -4.00
N GLU A 151 16.69 -5.16 -5.07
CA GLU A 151 16.96 -6.56 -5.41
C GLU A 151 17.68 -7.25 -4.24
N ALA A 152 16.99 -8.18 -3.59
CA ALA A 152 17.60 -8.92 -2.49
C ALA A 152 18.52 -10.00 -3.07
N LYS A 153 19.79 -9.98 -2.66
CA LYS A 153 20.77 -10.97 -3.12
C LYS A 153 20.70 -12.28 -2.32
N ARG A 154 20.24 -12.24 -1.07
CA ARG A 154 20.29 -13.35 -0.10
C ARG A 154 19.07 -13.38 0.80
N VAL A 155 18.87 -14.53 1.44
CA VAL A 155 17.82 -14.74 2.45
C VAL A 155 18.13 -13.94 3.73
N PRO A 156 17.20 -13.11 4.23
CA PRO A 156 17.34 -12.41 5.50
C PRO A 156 17.58 -13.35 6.68
N GLN A 157 18.46 -12.95 7.60
CA GLN A 157 18.88 -13.77 8.75
C GLN A 157 17.70 -14.24 9.61
N GLN A 158 16.67 -13.40 9.77
CA GLN A 158 15.46 -13.74 10.52
C GLN A 158 14.72 -14.98 9.99
N PHE A 159 14.93 -15.37 8.73
CA PHE A 159 14.29 -16.53 8.11
C PHE A 159 15.21 -17.76 8.03
N TRP A 160 16.45 -17.69 8.50
CA TRP A 160 17.41 -18.81 8.40
C TRP A 160 16.92 -20.10 9.06
N HIS A 161 16.11 -20.00 10.11
CA HIS A 161 15.48 -21.15 10.76
C HIS A 161 14.59 -21.98 9.81
N LEU A 162 14.07 -21.38 8.72
CA LEU A 162 13.29 -22.10 7.70
C LEU A 162 14.15 -23.03 6.84
N PHE A 163 15.47 -22.94 6.94
CA PHE A 163 16.45 -23.61 6.09
C PHE A 163 17.31 -24.60 6.86
N TRP A 164 16.74 -25.34 7.81
CA TRP A 164 17.45 -26.29 8.67
C TRP A 164 18.32 -27.36 7.96
N ASN A 165 18.10 -27.60 6.66
CA ASN A 165 18.86 -28.56 5.83
C ASN A 165 19.90 -27.92 4.91
N ALA A 166 20.10 -26.61 4.98
CA ALA A 166 21.01 -25.90 4.09
C ALA A 166 21.70 -24.77 4.83
N THR A 167 22.84 -24.32 4.32
CA THR A 167 23.54 -23.16 4.87
C THR A 167 22.90 -21.89 4.30
N PRO A 168 22.06 -21.15 5.06
CA PRO A 168 21.24 -20.08 4.46
C PRO A 168 22.08 -18.89 4.03
N ALA A 169 23.27 -18.74 4.64
CA ALA A 169 24.25 -17.74 4.28
C ALA A 169 24.74 -17.91 2.84
N THR A 170 24.79 -19.12 2.28
CA THR A 170 25.30 -19.36 0.92
C THR A 170 24.22 -19.27 -0.15
N LEU A 171 22.94 -19.32 0.23
CA LEU A 171 21.80 -19.27 -0.69
C LEU A 171 21.69 -17.90 -1.36
N ARG A 172 21.64 -17.90 -2.70
CA ARG A 172 21.50 -16.71 -3.53
C ARG A 172 20.14 -16.68 -4.20
N VAL A 173 19.48 -15.53 -4.19
CA VAL A 173 18.15 -15.39 -4.80
C VAL A 173 18.17 -15.70 -6.30
N SER A 174 19.24 -15.31 -7.00
CA SER A 174 19.38 -15.53 -8.45
C SER A 174 19.65 -16.99 -8.86
N GLY A 175 20.16 -17.83 -7.96
CA GLY A 175 20.51 -19.23 -8.26
C GLY A 175 19.63 -20.25 -7.56
N ASP A 176 19.18 -19.93 -6.33
CA ASP A 176 18.42 -20.81 -5.46
C ASP A 176 16.96 -20.35 -5.29
N GLY A 177 16.48 -19.44 -6.13
CA GLY A 177 15.19 -18.76 -6.02
C GLY A 177 14.01 -19.72 -5.80
N ALA A 178 13.89 -20.77 -6.61
CA ALA A 178 12.82 -21.75 -6.48
C ALA A 178 12.89 -22.54 -5.14
N TYR A 179 14.09 -22.86 -4.66
CA TYR A 179 14.28 -23.53 -3.38
C TYR A 179 13.91 -22.62 -2.21
N ILE A 180 14.39 -21.37 -2.25
CA ILE A 180 14.08 -20.33 -1.25
C ILE A 180 12.57 -20.08 -1.19
N ALA A 181 11.93 -19.82 -2.34
CA ALA A 181 10.51 -19.58 -2.44
C ALA A 181 9.69 -20.72 -1.84
N ARG A 182 10.00 -21.97 -2.20
CA ARG A 182 9.29 -23.13 -1.69
C ARG A 182 9.33 -23.23 -0.16
N ARG A 183 10.49 -22.96 0.45
CA ARG A 183 10.63 -23.00 1.92
C ARG A 183 9.88 -21.88 2.61
N MET A 184 9.88 -20.68 2.02
CA MET A 184 9.25 -19.50 2.61
C MET A 184 7.73 -19.50 2.43
N LEU A 185 7.24 -19.89 1.25
CA LEU A 185 5.81 -19.96 0.93
C LEU A 185 5.09 -21.09 1.70
N ASN A 186 5.73 -22.25 1.86
CA ASN A 186 5.14 -23.37 2.60
C ASN A 186 5.33 -23.25 4.13
N SER A 187 5.97 -22.18 4.60
CA SER A 187 6.08 -21.91 6.04
C SER A 187 4.79 -21.30 6.58
N SER A 188 4.55 -21.44 7.88
CA SER A 188 3.46 -20.72 8.57
C SER A 188 3.74 -19.20 8.73
N SER A 189 4.90 -18.72 8.28
CA SER A 189 5.31 -17.32 8.40
C SER A 189 4.81 -16.49 7.22
N MET A 190 3.74 -15.73 7.44
CA MET A 190 3.23 -14.77 6.43
C MET A 190 4.29 -13.73 6.02
N ALA A 191 5.22 -13.38 6.93
CA ALA A 191 6.33 -12.50 6.62
C ALA A 191 7.35 -13.14 5.66
N ALA A 192 7.60 -14.45 5.78
CA ALA A 192 8.47 -15.16 4.86
C ALA A 192 7.84 -15.28 3.48
N ALA A 193 6.54 -15.62 3.42
CA ALA A 193 5.79 -15.67 2.16
C ALA A 193 5.78 -14.32 1.45
N GLN A 194 5.51 -13.23 2.18
CA GLN A 194 5.56 -11.88 1.62
C GLN A 194 6.95 -11.54 1.05
N TRP A 195 8.02 -11.82 1.81
CA TRP A 195 9.38 -11.55 1.34
C TRP A 195 9.70 -12.31 0.05
N ALA A 196 9.30 -13.59 -0.04
CA ALA A 196 9.51 -14.41 -1.23
C ALA A 196 8.78 -13.84 -2.46
N LEU A 197 7.53 -13.41 -2.30
CA LEU A 197 6.75 -12.78 -3.38
C LEU A 197 7.40 -11.47 -3.87
N GLU A 198 7.96 -10.68 -2.97
CA GLU A 198 8.56 -9.39 -3.29
C GLU A 198 9.94 -9.50 -3.98
N HIS A 199 10.73 -10.52 -3.69
CA HIS A 199 12.15 -10.56 -4.08
C HIS A 199 12.54 -11.72 -4.99
N ILE A 200 11.68 -12.72 -5.20
CA ILE A 200 11.99 -13.89 -6.03
C ILE A 200 11.31 -13.75 -7.39
N SER A 201 12.01 -14.18 -8.45
CA SER A 201 11.53 -14.06 -9.83
C SER A 201 10.19 -14.79 -10.04
N PRO A 202 9.30 -14.30 -10.92
CA PRO A 202 8.06 -15.00 -11.26
C PRO A 202 8.29 -16.43 -11.77
N THR A 203 9.40 -16.68 -12.47
CA THR A 203 9.77 -18.01 -12.97
C THR A 203 10.06 -18.98 -11.81
N ASP A 204 10.86 -18.55 -10.85
CA ASP A 204 11.20 -19.32 -9.66
C ASP A 204 10.00 -19.54 -8.74
N LEU A 205 9.13 -18.53 -8.60
CA LEU A 205 7.88 -18.64 -7.84
C LEU A 205 6.95 -19.70 -8.44
N ARG A 206 6.82 -19.74 -9.77
CA ARG A 206 6.05 -20.80 -10.46
C ARG A 206 6.67 -22.18 -10.23
N ALA A 207 7.99 -22.29 -10.37
CA ALA A 207 8.70 -23.55 -10.13
C ALA A 207 8.52 -24.04 -8.68
N ALA A 208 8.53 -23.14 -7.71
CA ALA A 208 8.36 -23.45 -6.29
C ALA A 208 6.99 -24.07 -5.97
N VAL A 209 5.92 -23.61 -6.62
CA VAL A 209 4.54 -24.09 -6.38
C VAL A 209 4.10 -25.21 -7.33
N ALA A 210 4.86 -25.48 -8.39
CA ALA A 210 4.62 -26.61 -9.29
C ALA A 210 5.01 -27.97 -8.66
N GLY A 211 5.88 -27.97 -7.64
CA GLY A 211 6.30 -29.18 -6.95
C GLY A 211 5.28 -29.74 -5.97
N ARG A 212 5.53 -30.97 -5.48
CA ARG A 212 4.74 -31.57 -4.38
C ARG A 212 4.91 -30.74 -3.10
N GLY A 213 3.82 -30.51 -2.36
CA GLY A 213 3.83 -29.85 -1.05
C GLY A 213 3.33 -28.40 -1.02
N ALA A 214 3.03 -27.78 -2.17
CA ALA A 214 2.29 -26.52 -2.21
C ALA A 214 0.78 -26.78 -2.19
N ASP A 215 0.07 -26.18 -1.21
CA ASP A 215 -1.39 -26.23 -1.13
C ASP A 215 -2.05 -25.33 -2.18
N GLU A 216 -3.34 -25.55 -2.45
CA GLU A 216 -4.06 -24.79 -3.48
C GLU A 216 -4.13 -23.29 -3.16
N ARG A 217 -4.15 -22.95 -1.87
CA ARG A 217 -4.14 -21.57 -1.39
C ARG A 217 -2.85 -20.85 -1.74
N THR A 218 -1.69 -21.48 -1.53
CA THR A 218 -0.38 -20.92 -1.88
C THR A 218 -0.23 -20.79 -3.40
N ARG A 219 -0.72 -21.76 -4.17
CA ARG A 219 -0.76 -21.66 -5.64
C ARG A 219 -1.61 -20.46 -6.11
N ALA A 220 -2.80 -20.30 -5.54
CA ALA A 220 -3.66 -19.17 -5.85
C ALA A 220 -3.00 -17.82 -5.49
N LEU A 221 -2.36 -17.73 -4.33
CA LEU A 221 -1.62 -16.54 -3.91
C LEU A 221 -0.53 -16.16 -4.92
N VAL A 222 0.33 -17.11 -5.31
CA VAL A 222 1.41 -16.88 -6.27
C VAL A 222 0.87 -16.50 -7.65
N ARG A 223 -0.16 -17.19 -8.14
CA ARG A 223 -0.81 -16.84 -9.43
C ARG A 223 -1.34 -15.40 -9.43
N ASN A 224 -2.07 -15.02 -8.39
CA ASN A 224 -2.65 -13.68 -8.27
C ASN A 224 -1.56 -12.60 -8.15
N TRP A 225 -0.47 -12.89 -7.44
CA TRP A 225 0.67 -11.99 -7.31
C TRP A 225 1.37 -11.75 -8.65
N ILE A 226 1.67 -12.82 -9.39
CA ILE A 226 2.31 -12.73 -10.71
C ILE A 226 1.41 -11.99 -11.72
N ALA A 227 0.11 -12.28 -11.73
CA ALA A 227 -0.85 -11.59 -12.60
C ALA A 227 -0.87 -10.07 -12.34
N ARG A 228 -0.73 -9.67 -11.07
CA ARG A 228 -0.63 -8.25 -10.67
C ARG A 228 0.66 -7.61 -11.18
N GLN A 229 1.80 -8.30 -11.14
CA GLN A 229 3.08 -7.73 -11.60
C GLN A 229 3.18 -7.62 -13.13
N GLY A 230 2.52 -8.49 -13.89
CA GLY A 230 2.54 -8.48 -15.36
C GLY A 230 1.53 -7.53 -16.03
N SER A 231 0.74 -6.79 -15.25
CA SER A 231 -0.22 -5.78 -15.75
C SER A 231 0.27 -4.33 -15.58
N SER A 232 1.53 -4.15 -15.14
CA SER A 232 2.27 -2.87 -15.14
C SER A 232 3.08 -2.75 -16.43
#